data_AF-A0A5A7RT32-F1
#
_entry.id   AF-A0A5A7RT32-F1
#
_cell.length_a   1.000
_cell.length_b   1.000
_cell.length_c   1.000
_cell.angle_alpha   90.00
_cell.angle_beta   90.00
_cell.angle_gamma   90.00
#
_symmetry.space_group_name_H-M   'P 1'
#
loop_
_entity.id
_entity.type
_entity.pdbx_description
1 polymer ?
#
loop_
_entity_poly.entity_id
_entity_poly.type
_entity_poly.pdbx_seq_one_letter_code
_entity_poly.pdbx_strand_id
1 'polypeptide(L)'
;MSYTKTTDSNKDEVVFIVDRIIEVRIPNRVYQRYAGRYDDREIISFCTRKDIFNAVTGRRLYYISEESGIPLIGHTAFGIIDRGTNLLQVRPSSGCNLNCIFCSVDEGKGKTKVTDYMVDVDYISKKFEEVSDFKRRHCNAPIEAHIDGQGEPFLYPYIRKLIEKLQGTADIISIQTNGVMLTRDLVKRLDGYVDRINLSLHSMDSSTAKRLSGIPSYDLDHVLEIAEAIAESSIDLLIAPVWVPGYNDKDMKKIIEFGKRIGAGKIWKPFGIQKYVKYKFGRAPKNARIMNFKTFYRKLEEIGEGLHLYPEDFGMVKCASIPKKFKVGERVKLKIEMHGRVRNEMIAVSRDRIVQVVDTSKKVGETVNARIVRNKQNIYVARET
;
A
#
# COMPACT_ATOMS: atom_id res chain seq x y z
N MET A 1 -0.74 -22.15 -5.36
CA MET A 1 -0.99 -21.81 -3.95
C MET A 1 -0.09 -22.65 -3.07
N SER A 2 0.87 -22.02 -2.40
CA SER A 2 1.74 -22.67 -1.41
C SER A 2 1.14 -22.45 -0.01
N TYR A 3 1.23 -23.43 0.89
CA TYR A 3 0.77 -23.25 2.26
C TYR A 3 1.54 -24.12 3.27
N THR A 4 1.57 -23.66 4.52
CA THR A 4 1.90 -24.50 5.67
C THR A 4 0.63 -24.74 6.49
N LYS A 5 0.59 -25.85 7.23
CA LYS A 5 -0.56 -26.27 8.04
C LYS A 5 -0.09 -26.63 9.43
N THR A 6 -0.75 -26.08 10.43
CA THR A 6 -0.53 -26.38 11.85
C THR A 6 -1.85 -26.48 12.59
N THR A 7 -1.82 -27.00 13.81
CA THR A 7 -2.98 -27.04 14.71
C THR A 7 -2.70 -26.14 15.91
N ASP A 8 -3.62 -25.23 16.21
CA ASP A 8 -3.63 -24.41 17.43
C ASP A 8 -4.44 -25.13 18.50
N SER A 9 -3.77 -25.94 19.32
CA SER A 9 -4.41 -26.75 20.37
C SER A 9 -5.14 -25.91 21.42
N ASN A 10 -4.74 -24.65 21.61
CA ASN A 10 -5.37 -23.78 22.62
C ASN A 10 -6.74 -23.28 22.14
N LYS A 11 -6.93 -23.11 20.83
CA LYS A 11 -8.19 -22.63 20.23
C LYS A 11 -9.00 -23.73 19.54
N ASP A 12 -8.46 -24.95 19.46
CA ASP A 12 -9.01 -26.06 18.68
C ASP A 12 -9.26 -25.64 17.21
N GLU A 13 -8.24 -25.05 16.58
CA GLU A 13 -8.27 -24.57 15.19
C GLU A 13 -7.19 -25.23 14.33
N VAL A 14 -7.51 -25.49 13.06
CA VAL A 14 -6.52 -25.75 12.02
C VAL A 14 -6.14 -24.42 11.39
N VAL A 15 -4.83 -24.15 11.34
CA VAL A 15 -4.27 -22.89 10.85
C VAL A 15 -3.49 -23.19 9.57
N PHE A 16 -3.82 -22.46 8.51
CA PHE A 16 -3.09 -22.46 7.26
C PHE A 16 -2.41 -21.11 7.06
N ILE A 17 -1.13 -21.11 6.70
CA ILE A 17 -0.44 -19.90 6.23
C ILE A 17 -0.22 -20.05 4.73
N VAL A 18 -1.03 -19.35 3.94
CA VAL A 18 -1.02 -19.37 2.49
C VAL A 18 -0.14 -18.25 1.97
N ASP A 19 0.78 -18.62 1.08
CA ASP A 19 1.74 -17.72 0.43
C ASP A 19 2.45 -16.77 1.43
N ARG A 20 2.68 -17.26 2.65
CA ARG A 20 3.33 -16.60 3.81
C ARG A 20 2.59 -15.41 4.42
N ILE A 21 1.44 -15.00 3.90
CA ILE A 21 0.76 -13.78 4.35
C ILE A 21 -0.73 -13.94 4.65
N ILE A 22 -1.43 -14.89 4.05
CA ILE A 22 -2.85 -15.11 4.33
C ILE A 22 -2.93 -16.24 5.37
N GLU A 23 -3.27 -15.88 6.60
CA GLU A 23 -3.50 -16.84 7.68
C GLU A 23 -4.99 -17.19 7.71
N VAL A 24 -5.32 -18.44 7.37
CA VAL A 24 -6.69 -18.96 7.40
C VAL A 24 -6.84 -19.85 8.63
N ARG A 25 -7.78 -19.50 9.50
CA ARG A 25 -8.12 -20.26 10.70
C ARG A 25 -9.49 -20.90 10.54
N ILE A 26 -9.56 -22.21 10.75
CA ILE A 26 -10.79 -23.00 10.63
C ILE A 26 -10.94 -23.80 11.92
N PRO A 27 -12.10 -23.72 12.63
CA PRO A 27 -12.35 -24.56 13.79
C PRO A 27 -12.14 -26.05 13.43
N ASN A 28 -11.41 -26.79 14.24
CA ASN A 28 -10.99 -28.16 13.93
C ASN A 28 -12.19 -29.06 13.61
N ARG A 29 -13.27 -28.97 14.40
CA ARG A 29 -14.54 -29.68 14.12
C ARG A 29 -15.13 -29.37 12.75
N VAL A 30 -14.98 -28.13 12.26
CA VAL A 30 -15.42 -27.75 10.90
C VAL A 30 -14.47 -28.35 9.87
N TYR A 31 -13.16 -28.21 10.06
CA TYR A 31 -12.14 -28.76 9.17
C TYR A 31 -12.34 -30.27 8.93
N GLN A 32 -12.50 -31.06 10.01
CA GLN A 32 -12.67 -32.52 9.90
C GLN A 32 -13.90 -32.93 9.08
N ARG A 33 -14.97 -32.12 9.06
CA ARG A 33 -16.17 -32.39 8.24
C ARG A 33 -15.89 -32.24 6.74
N TYR A 34 -15.02 -31.30 6.37
CA TYR A 34 -14.66 -31.08 4.97
C TYR A 34 -13.52 -32.01 4.52
N ALA A 35 -12.57 -32.32 5.41
CA ALA A 35 -11.38 -33.13 5.11
C ALA A 35 -11.71 -34.55 4.60
N GLY A 36 -12.92 -35.06 4.89
CA GLY A 36 -13.39 -36.33 4.33
C GLY A 36 -13.85 -36.27 2.87
N ARG A 37 -13.97 -35.08 2.27
CA ARG A 37 -14.52 -34.88 0.91
C ARG A 37 -13.69 -33.96 0.02
N TYR A 38 -12.88 -33.09 0.60
CA TYR A 38 -12.16 -32.04 -0.09
C TYR A 38 -10.71 -32.01 0.37
N ASP A 39 -9.80 -31.64 -0.52
CA ASP A 39 -8.41 -31.40 -0.15
C ASP A 39 -8.25 -30.06 0.60
N ASP A 40 -7.06 -29.83 1.19
CA ASP A 40 -6.79 -28.62 1.93
C ASP A 40 -6.95 -27.34 1.09
N ARG A 41 -6.65 -27.37 -0.21
CA ARG A 41 -6.74 -26.19 -1.08
C ARG A 41 -8.19 -25.82 -1.34
N GLU A 42 -9.02 -26.81 -1.59
CA GLU A 42 -10.46 -26.66 -1.71
C GLU A 42 -11.06 -26.15 -0.39
N ILE A 43 -10.62 -26.67 0.75
CA ILE A 43 -11.08 -26.23 2.07
C ILE A 43 -10.72 -24.77 2.32
N ILE A 44 -9.45 -24.39 2.09
CA ILE A 44 -8.98 -23.01 2.21
C ILE A 44 -9.85 -22.07 1.36
N SER A 45 -10.17 -22.48 0.13
CA SER A 45 -10.90 -21.64 -0.83
C SER A 45 -12.39 -21.55 -0.52
N PHE A 46 -13.05 -22.68 -0.28
CA PHE A 46 -14.51 -22.78 -0.27
C PHE A 46 -15.15 -22.88 1.11
N CYS A 47 -14.39 -23.18 2.17
CA CYS A 47 -14.96 -23.22 3.51
C CYS A 47 -15.48 -21.82 3.89
N THR A 48 -16.78 -21.70 4.18
CA THR A 48 -17.42 -20.43 4.55
C THR A 48 -17.23 -20.08 6.02
N ARG A 49 -16.94 -21.09 6.86
CA ARG A 49 -16.70 -20.92 8.30
C ARG A 49 -15.19 -20.89 8.56
N LYS A 50 -14.57 -19.78 8.18
CA LYS A 50 -13.16 -19.49 8.40
C LYS A 50 -12.97 -18.04 8.79
N ASP A 51 -11.95 -17.78 9.60
CA ASP A 51 -11.43 -16.44 9.82
C ASP A 51 -10.14 -16.26 9.03
N ILE A 52 -9.96 -15.08 8.45
CA ILE A 52 -8.80 -14.74 7.65
C ILE A 52 -8.07 -13.58 8.33
N PHE A 53 -6.76 -13.76 8.52
CA PHE A 53 -5.86 -12.79 9.08
C PHE A 53 -4.68 -12.55 8.14
N ASN A 54 -4.03 -11.40 8.29
CA ASN A 54 -2.74 -11.16 7.69
C ASN A 54 -1.66 -11.72 8.64
N ALA A 55 -0.91 -12.73 8.22
CA ALA A 55 0.09 -13.42 9.03
C ALA A 55 1.25 -12.50 9.50
N VAL A 56 1.51 -11.41 8.76
CA VAL A 56 2.58 -10.45 9.09
C VAL A 56 2.12 -9.48 10.19
N THR A 57 0.89 -8.97 10.09
CA THR A 57 0.36 -7.92 10.98
C THR A 57 -0.48 -8.49 12.13
N GLY A 58 -0.99 -9.71 11.99
CA GLY A 58 -1.93 -10.37 12.90
C GLY A 58 -3.36 -9.82 12.83
N ARG A 59 -3.67 -8.95 11.87
CA ARG A 59 -4.98 -8.28 11.78
C ARG A 59 -5.96 -9.07 10.93
N ARG A 60 -7.26 -8.91 11.18
CA ARG A 60 -8.33 -9.39 10.30
C ARG A 60 -8.03 -8.97 8.86
N LEU A 61 -8.17 -9.88 7.91
CA LEU A 61 -7.93 -9.63 6.49
C LEU A 61 -9.23 -9.86 5.71
N TYR A 62 -9.66 -8.87 4.94
CA TYR A 62 -10.69 -9.05 3.92
C TYR A 62 -10.04 -9.30 2.56
N TYR A 63 -10.35 -10.43 1.95
CA TYR A 63 -10.04 -10.70 0.54
C TYR A 63 -11.18 -10.19 -0.34
N ILE A 64 -10.86 -9.33 -1.30
CA ILE A 64 -11.81 -8.60 -2.13
C ILE A 64 -11.69 -9.10 -3.56
N SER A 65 -12.70 -9.84 -4.02
CA SER A 65 -12.81 -10.32 -5.40
C SER A 65 -14.02 -9.71 -6.10
N GLU A 66 -14.18 -9.98 -7.39
CA GLU A 66 -15.36 -9.53 -8.14
C GLU A 66 -16.67 -10.07 -7.54
N GLU A 67 -16.66 -11.32 -7.06
CA GLU A 67 -17.80 -11.99 -6.41
C GLU A 67 -18.17 -11.37 -5.06
N SER A 68 -17.23 -10.68 -4.40
CA SER A 68 -17.52 -9.98 -3.14
C SER A 68 -18.46 -8.79 -3.34
N GLY A 69 -18.62 -8.30 -4.57
CA GLY A 69 -19.45 -7.13 -4.89
C GLY A 69 -18.92 -5.82 -4.29
N ILE A 70 -17.72 -5.82 -3.71
CA ILE A 70 -17.10 -4.64 -3.12
C ILE A 70 -16.40 -3.83 -4.23
N PRO A 71 -16.74 -2.55 -4.44
CA PRO A 71 -16.08 -1.72 -5.43
C PRO A 71 -14.61 -1.47 -5.06
N LEU A 72 -13.81 -1.07 -6.03
CA LEU A 72 -12.39 -0.76 -5.84
C LEU A 72 -12.08 0.75 -5.90
N ILE A 73 -13.11 1.59 -5.77
CA ILE A 73 -12.99 3.04 -5.75
C ILE A 73 -13.78 3.55 -4.54
N GLY A 74 -13.21 4.47 -3.78
CA GLY A 74 -13.91 5.06 -2.62
C GLY A 74 -13.08 5.15 -1.35
N HIS A 75 -11.96 4.43 -1.29
CA HIS A 75 -11.19 4.25 -0.08
C HIS A 75 -9.69 4.35 -0.33
N THR A 76 -8.93 4.66 0.73
CA THR A 76 -7.48 4.86 0.61
C THR A 76 -6.64 3.59 0.84
N ALA A 77 -7.20 2.53 1.41
CA ALA A 77 -6.38 1.37 1.80
C ALA A 77 -6.14 0.37 0.68
N PHE A 78 -7.02 0.30 -0.32
CA PHE A 78 -6.96 -0.66 -1.42
C PHE A 78 -7.72 -0.13 -2.65
N GLY A 79 -7.53 -0.78 -3.79
CA GLY A 79 -8.19 -0.45 -5.05
C GLY A 79 -7.45 0.60 -5.87
N ILE A 80 -8.19 1.36 -6.67
CA ILE A 80 -7.65 2.40 -7.57
C ILE A 80 -7.95 3.78 -7.01
N ILE A 81 -6.90 4.61 -6.85
CA ILE A 81 -7.05 6.01 -6.45
C ILE A 81 -6.68 6.93 -7.62
N ASP A 82 -7.68 7.65 -8.09
CA ASP A 82 -7.53 8.70 -9.09
C ASP A 82 -7.52 10.08 -8.43
N ARG A 83 -6.40 10.80 -8.60
CA ARG A 83 -6.20 12.15 -8.05
C ARG A 83 -6.38 13.27 -9.07
N GLY A 84 -6.85 12.98 -10.28
CA GLY A 84 -6.99 13.95 -11.36
C GLY A 84 -5.69 14.19 -12.12
N THR A 85 -4.86 13.16 -12.21
CA THR A 85 -3.62 13.13 -12.99
C THR A 85 -3.59 11.91 -13.90
N ASN A 86 -2.63 11.83 -14.82
CA ASN A 86 -2.37 10.61 -15.61
C ASN A 86 -1.79 9.46 -14.77
N LEU A 87 -1.24 9.74 -13.57
CA LEU A 87 -0.88 8.72 -12.59
C LEU A 87 -2.11 8.19 -11.83
N LEU A 88 -2.26 6.87 -11.80
CA LEU A 88 -3.23 6.10 -11.03
C LEU A 88 -2.51 5.30 -9.94
N GLN A 89 -2.96 5.43 -8.70
CA GLN A 89 -2.43 4.60 -7.61
C GLN A 89 -3.15 3.25 -7.63
N VAL A 90 -2.37 2.17 -7.66
CA VAL A 90 -2.85 0.79 -7.64
C VAL A 90 -2.47 0.18 -6.29
N ARG A 91 -3.47 -0.07 -5.43
CA ARG A 91 -3.26 -0.54 -4.06
C ARG A 91 -3.81 -1.96 -3.89
N PRO A 92 -3.00 -3.01 -4.17
CA PRO A 92 -3.48 -4.38 -4.13
C PRO A 92 -3.70 -4.91 -2.71
N SER A 93 -2.99 -4.36 -1.72
CA SER A 93 -3.13 -4.80 -0.33
C SER A 93 -2.73 -3.72 0.67
N SER A 94 -3.18 -3.90 1.92
CA SER A 94 -2.68 -3.14 3.07
C SER A 94 -1.95 -4.04 4.06
N GLY A 95 -1.09 -3.43 4.88
CA GLY A 95 -0.23 -4.12 5.82
C GLY A 95 1.25 -4.00 5.45
N CYS A 96 2.12 -3.96 6.45
CA CYS A 96 3.55 -3.75 6.28
C CYS A 96 4.33 -4.66 7.21
N ASN A 97 5.52 -5.06 6.77
CA ASN A 97 6.51 -5.84 7.53
C ASN A 97 7.36 -4.94 8.45
N LEU A 98 7.37 -3.64 8.20
CA LEU A 98 8.08 -2.66 9.01
C LEU A 98 7.15 -1.93 9.99
N ASN A 99 7.77 -1.35 11.01
CA ASN A 99 7.15 -0.46 11.96
C ASN A 99 7.86 0.90 11.93
N CYS A 100 7.91 1.59 10.79
CA CYS A 100 8.68 2.85 10.67
C CYS A 100 8.17 3.99 11.58
N ILE A 101 8.98 4.53 12.49
CA ILE A 101 8.54 5.43 13.58
C ILE A 101 7.93 6.77 13.12
N PHE A 102 8.06 7.10 11.84
CA PHE A 102 7.53 8.29 11.18
C PHE A 102 6.38 7.97 10.20
N CYS A 103 5.92 6.71 10.14
CA CYS A 103 4.90 6.26 9.20
C CYS A 103 3.62 7.10 9.32
N SER A 104 3.21 7.73 8.22
CA SER A 104 2.07 8.65 8.14
C SER A 104 0.72 7.98 8.42
N VAL A 105 0.64 6.66 8.29
CA VAL A 105 -0.59 5.88 8.46
C VAL A 105 -0.52 4.87 9.60
N ASP A 106 0.56 4.84 10.39
CA ASP A 106 0.77 3.85 11.48
C ASP A 106 0.61 2.39 11.00
N GLU A 107 1.23 2.09 9.86
CA GLU A 107 1.28 0.73 9.32
C GLU A 107 2.23 -0.17 10.13
N GLY A 108 2.20 -1.47 9.83
CA GLY A 108 2.95 -2.50 10.54
C GLY A 108 2.16 -3.07 11.71
N LYS A 109 2.86 -3.53 12.75
CA LYS A 109 2.26 -3.95 14.04
C LYS A 109 1.90 -2.75 14.93
N GLY A 110 1.36 -1.70 14.32
CA GLY A 110 0.91 -0.47 14.97
C GLY A 110 -0.34 -0.69 15.84
N LYS A 111 -0.77 0.37 16.54
CA LYS A 111 -1.91 0.28 17.49
C LYS A 111 -3.23 0.74 16.89
N THR A 112 -3.18 1.57 15.85
CA THR A 112 -4.38 2.22 15.32
C THR A 112 -5.14 1.36 14.34
N LYS A 113 -4.43 0.52 13.58
CA LYS A 113 -5.00 -0.31 12.51
C LYS A 113 -5.50 -1.65 13.04
N VAL A 114 -6.70 -2.05 12.60
CA VAL A 114 -7.37 -3.27 13.09
C VAL A 114 -7.77 -4.25 11.97
N THR A 115 -7.71 -3.84 10.71
CA THR A 115 -8.19 -4.65 9.59
C THR A 115 -7.38 -4.35 8.34
N ASP A 116 -6.81 -5.38 7.72
CA ASP A 116 -6.15 -5.33 6.42
C ASP A 116 -7.08 -5.76 5.28
N TYR A 117 -6.72 -5.35 4.06
CA TYR A 117 -7.41 -5.73 2.83
C TYR A 117 -6.41 -6.30 1.84
N MET A 118 -6.88 -7.23 1.02
CA MET A 118 -6.18 -7.74 -0.14
C MET A 118 -7.16 -7.88 -1.28
N VAL A 119 -6.79 -7.42 -2.46
CA VAL A 119 -7.63 -7.45 -3.65
C VAL A 119 -7.16 -8.58 -4.55
N ASP A 120 -8.11 -9.27 -5.13
CA ASP A 120 -7.85 -10.22 -6.19
C ASP A 120 -7.14 -9.55 -7.38
N VAL A 121 -6.14 -10.23 -7.91
CA VAL A 121 -5.24 -9.69 -8.94
C VAL A 121 -5.97 -9.45 -10.26
N ASP A 122 -6.90 -10.32 -10.63
CA ASP A 122 -7.68 -10.17 -11.85
C ASP A 122 -8.67 -9.01 -11.69
N TYR A 123 -9.29 -8.90 -10.51
CA TYR A 123 -10.25 -7.83 -10.23
C TYR A 123 -9.60 -6.42 -10.20
N ILE A 124 -8.45 -6.26 -9.53
CA ILE A 124 -7.77 -4.94 -9.50
C ILE A 124 -7.22 -4.55 -10.88
N SER A 125 -6.72 -5.52 -11.66
CA SER A 125 -6.22 -5.26 -13.01
C SER A 125 -7.34 -4.82 -13.94
N LYS A 126 -8.49 -5.52 -13.91
CA LYS A 126 -9.70 -5.13 -14.65
C LYS A 126 -10.16 -3.71 -14.27
N LYS A 127 -10.18 -3.38 -12.97
CA LYS A 127 -10.54 -2.02 -12.56
C LYS A 127 -9.53 -0.98 -13.01
N PHE A 128 -8.24 -1.30 -13.00
CA PHE A 128 -7.22 -0.39 -13.53
C PHE A 128 -7.45 -0.11 -15.01
N GLU A 129 -7.70 -1.14 -15.82
CA GLU A 129 -8.04 -1.02 -17.25
C GLU A 129 -9.24 -0.09 -17.47
N GLU A 130 -10.36 -0.32 -16.77
CA GLU A 130 -11.55 0.53 -16.86
C GLU A 130 -11.27 2.03 -16.58
N VAL A 131 -10.43 2.31 -15.57
CA VAL A 131 -10.09 3.69 -15.19
C VAL A 131 -9.04 4.27 -16.15
N SER A 132 -8.10 3.46 -16.64
CA SER A 132 -7.13 3.83 -17.67
C SER A 132 -7.83 4.23 -18.96
N ASP A 133 -8.78 3.42 -19.45
CA ASP A 133 -9.59 3.70 -20.63
C ASP A 133 -10.43 4.96 -20.49
N PHE A 134 -10.96 5.20 -19.29
CA PHE A 134 -11.61 6.48 -19.00
C PHE A 134 -10.61 7.64 -19.16
N LYS A 135 -9.40 7.54 -18.61
CA LYS A 135 -8.40 8.60 -18.72
C LYS A 135 -7.94 8.82 -20.15
N ARG A 136 -7.64 7.76 -20.90
CA ARG A 136 -7.19 7.84 -22.30
C ARG A 136 -8.18 8.56 -23.21
N ARG A 137 -9.48 8.39 -22.96
CA ARG A 137 -10.53 9.11 -23.70
C ARG A 137 -10.61 10.61 -23.39
N HIS A 138 -10.05 11.06 -22.28
CA HIS A 138 -10.18 12.45 -21.81
C HIS A 138 -8.83 13.17 -21.66
N CYS A 139 -7.71 12.48 -21.86
CA CYS A 139 -6.36 12.98 -21.62
C CYS A 139 -5.41 12.34 -22.62
N ASN A 140 -4.61 13.17 -23.30
CA ASN A 140 -3.55 12.70 -24.18
C ASN A 140 -2.22 12.68 -23.41
N ALA A 141 -2.03 11.66 -22.56
CA ALA A 141 -0.80 11.47 -21.79
C ALA A 141 -0.59 9.99 -21.43
N PRO A 142 0.67 9.55 -21.24
CA PRO A 142 0.97 8.21 -20.72
C PRO A 142 0.31 7.99 -19.35
N ILE A 143 -0.35 6.85 -19.15
CA ILE A 143 -0.99 6.46 -17.91
C ILE A 143 0.00 5.65 -17.07
N GLU A 144 0.31 6.17 -15.89
CA GLU A 144 1.19 5.50 -14.93
C GLU A 144 0.37 4.66 -13.93
N ALA A 145 0.68 3.38 -13.83
CA ALA A 145 0.27 2.51 -12.73
C ALA A 145 1.30 2.61 -11.59
N HIS A 146 1.03 3.46 -10.61
CA HIS A 146 1.86 3.58 -9.42
C HIS A 146 1.39 2.60 -8.35
N ILE A 147 2.09 1.48 -8.21
CA ILE A 147 1.83 0.48 -7.17
C ILE A 147 2.36 1.02 -5.84
N ASP A 148 1.44 1.53 -5.02
CA ASP A 148 1.70 2.04 -3.68
C ASP A 148 0.73 1.40 -2.67
N GLY A 149 0.70 1.91 -1.43
CA GLY A 149 -0.27 1.42 -0.47
C GLY A 149 -0.21 2.05 0.90
N GLN A 150 -1.21 1.72 1.71
CA GLN A 150 -1.06 1.72 3.17
C GLN A 150 -0.41 0.39 3.56
N GLY A 151 0.84 0.18 3.15
CA GLY A 151 1.47 -1.12 3.22
C GLY A 151 2.77 -1.22 2.43
N GLU A 152 3.30 -2.44 2.36
CA GLU A 152 4.44 -2.81 1.53
C GLU A 152 3.94 -3.62 0.32
N PRO A 153 4.09 -3.12 -0.93
CA PRO A 153 3.64 -3.85 -2.12
C PRO A 153 4.19 -5.26 -2.25
N PHE A 154 5.44 -5.52 -1.87
CA PHE A 154 6.04 -6.86 -1.98
C PHE A 154 5.57 -7.85 -0.90
N LEU A 155 4.67 -7.44 0.00
CA LEU A 155 3.89 -8.37 0.80
C LEU A 155 2.72 -8.98 0.01
N TYR A 156 2.29 -8.36 -1.09
CA TYR A 156 1.23 -8.90 -1.93
C TYR A 156 1.74 -10.13 -2.70
N PRO A 157 1.18 -11.33 -2.48
CA PRO A 157 1.74 -12.57 -3.02
C PRO A 157 1.60 -12.66 -4.55
N TYR A 158 0.69 -11.87 -5.14
CA TYR A 158 0.42 -11.86 -6.59
C TYR A 158 1.07 -10.66 -7.30
N ILE A 159 2.05 -9.98 -6.68
CA ILE A 159 2.66 -8.77 -7.23
C ILE A 159 3.23 -8.95 -8.64
N ARG A 160 3.86 -10.09 -8.94
CA ARG A 160 4.37 -10.38 -10.29
C ARG A 160 3.25 -10.51 -11.32
N LYS A 161 2.21 -11.28 -11.00
CA LYS A 161 1.02 -11.44 -11.86
C LYS A 161 0.31 -10.10 -12.06
N LEU A 162 0.31 -9.22 -11.05
CA LEU A 162 -0.23 -7.87 -11.18
C LEU A 162 0.58 -7.03 -12.17
N ILE A 163 1.90 -7.01 -12.04
CA ILE A 163 2.79 -6.26 -12.94
C ILE A 163 2.62 -6.75 -14.39
N GLU A 164 2.62 -8.07 -14.62
CA GLU A 164 2.39 -8.68 -15.94
C GLU A 164 1.04 -8.22 -16.55
N LYS A 165 -0.02 -8.12 -15.74
CA LYS A 165 -1.33 -7.64 -16.22
C LYS A 165 -1.34 -6.14 -16.50
N LEU A 166 -0.65 -5.36 -15.67
CA LEU A 166 -0.56 -3.92 -15.86
C LEU A 166 0.23 -3.55 -17.12
N GLN A 167 1.22 -4.35 -17.54
CA GLN A 167 1.98 -4.08 -18.78
C GLN A 167 1.09 -4.00 -20.02
N GLY A 168 -0.03 -4.73 -20.05
CA GLY A 168 -0.96 -4.68 -21.18
C GLY A 168 -1.79 -3.39 -21.26
N THR A 169 -1.78 -2.55 -20.22
CA THR A 169 -2.74 -1.43 -20.07
C THR A 169 -2.13 -0.12 -19.59
N ALA A 170 -1.03 -0.17 -18.84
CA ALA A 170 -0.26 0.98 -18.36
C ALA A 170 0.88 1.30 -19.33
N ASP A 171 1.20 2.59 -19.48
CA ASP A 171 2.38 3.02 -20.24
C ASP A 171 3.64 3.07 -19.36
N ILE A 172 3.45 3.25 -18.04
CA ILE A 172 4.51 3.30 -17.04
C ILE A 172 4.05 2.50 -15.81
N ILE A 173 4.88 1.61 -15.30
CA ILE A 173 4.69 0.90 -14.04
C ILE A 173 5.75 1.35 -13.06
N SER A 174 5.32 1.90 -11.93
CA SER A 174 6.23 2.28 -10.86
C SER A 174 5.80 1.71 -9.52
N ILE A 175 6.76 1.44 -8.63
CA ILE A 175 6.49 0.77 -7.34
C ILE A 175 7.17 1.52 -6.20
N GLN A 176 6.44 1.77 -5.11
CA GLN A 176 7.01 2.28 -3.86
C GLN A 176 7.25 1.14 -2.88
N THR A 177 8.50 0.88 -2.49
CA THR A 177 8.85 -0.25 -1.59
C THR A 177 9.86 0.15 -0.53
N ASN A 178 9.89 -0.60 0.57
CA ASN A 178 10.96 -0.57 1.56
C ASN A 178 12.15 -1.50 1.26
N GLY A 179 12.06 -2.32 0.22
CA GLY A 179 13.16 -3.16 -0.28
C GLY A 179 13.43 -4.44 0.51
N VAL A 180 12.91 -4.60 1.73
CA VAL A 180 13.25 -5.74 2.62
C VAL A 180 12.77 -7.09 2.08
N MET A 181 11.71 -7.09 1.26
CA MET A 181 11.18 -8.32 0.65
C MET A 181 11.79 -8.61 -0.74
N LEU A 182 12.64 -7.73 -1.26
CA LEU A 182 13.27 -7.89 -2.56
C LEU A 182 14.49 -8.81 -2.44
N THR A 183 14.84 -9.45 -3.55
CA THR A 183 16.09 -10.20 -3.72
C THR A 183 16.68 -9.82 -5.07
N ARG A 184 18.00 -9.99 -5.28
CA ARG A 184 18.61 -9.78 -6.61
C ARG A 184 17.88 -10.55 -7.73
N ASP A 185 17.54 -11.80 -7.44
CA ASP A 185 16.78 -12.66 -8.35
C ASP A 185 15.35 -12.16 -8.61
N LEU A 186 14.67 -11.58 -7.61
CA LEU A 186 13.40 -10.92 -7.85
C LEU A 186 13.56 -9.65 -8.68
N VAL A 187 14.55 -8.79 -8.39
CA VAL A 187 14.84 -7.60 -9.22
C VAL A 187 15.08 -7.99 -10.67
N LYS A 188 15.90 -9.01 -10.93
CA LYS A 188 16.12 -9.55 -12.28
C LYS A 188 14.84 -10.02 -12.97
N ARG A 189 13.89 -10.59 -12.24
CA ARG A 189 12.58 -11.00 -12.79
C ARG A 189 11.61 -9.84 -13.02
N LEU A 190 11.84 -8.69 -12.40
CA LEU A 190 11.08 -7.46 -12.63
C LEU A 190 11.68 -6.61 -13.75
N ASP A 191 12.93 -6.91 -14.14
CA ASP A 191 13.65 -6.20 -15.17
C ASP A 191 12.94 -6.30 -16.53
N GLY A 192 12.77 -5.17 -17.21
CA GLY A 192 11.92 -5.06 -18.40
C GLY A 192 10.40 -5.08 -18.15
N TYR A 193 9.95 -5.24 -16.90
CA TYR A 193 8.54 -5.21 -16.51
C TYR A 193 8.13 -3.99 -15.68
N VAL A 194 9.09 -3.38 -14.99
CA VAL A 194 8.87 -2.23 -14.11
C VAL A 194 9.77 -1.10 -14.58
N ASP A 195 9.20 0.08 -14.82
CA ASP A 195 9.97 1.23 -15.29
C ASP A 195 10.72 1.92 -14.16
N ARG A 196 10.10 2.02 -12.97
CA ARG A 196 10.70 2.73 -11.83
C ARG A 196 10.40 2.09 -10.47
N ILE A 197 11.44 1.94 -9.66
CA ILE A 197 11.29 1.61 -8.24
C ILE A 197 11.67 2.83 -7.40
N ASN A 198 10.73 3.27 -6.57
CA ASN A 198 10.95 4.25 -5.51
C ASN A 198 11.32 3.51 -4.22
N LEU A 199 12.62 3.41 -3.93
CA LEU A 199 13.15 2.67 -2.79
C LEU A 199 13.25 3.54 -1.53
N SER A 200 12.60 3.10 -0.47
CA SER A 200 12.58 3.80 0.82
C SER A 200 13.84 3.46 1.63
N LEU A 201 14.93 4.19 1.39
CA LEU A 201 16.19 4.10 2.16
C LEU A 201 16.33 5.35 3.03
N HIS A 202 16.38 5.21 4.35
CA HIS A 202 16.24 6.35 5.27
C HIS A 202 17.50 6.70 6.08
N SER A 203 18.51 5.84 6.09
CA SER A 203 19.78 6.09 6.78
C SER A 203 20.86 5.21 6.19
N MET A 204 22.12 5.68 6.28
CA MET A 204 23.32 4.91 5.93
C MET A 204 24.03 4.37 7.19
N ASP A 205 23.40 4.48 8.36
CA ASP A 205 23.86 3.91 9.62
C ASP A 205 22.90 2.81 10.08
N SER A 206 23.43 1.62 10.35
CA SER A 206 22.61 0.44 10.72
C SER A 206 21.75 0.68 11.97
N SER A 207 22.30 1.35 12.99
CA SER A 207 21.58 1.63 14.23
C SER A 207 20.40 2.59 14.01
N THR A 208 20.63 3.63 13.21
CA THR A 208 19.64 4.64 12.85
C THR A 208 18.59 4.05 11.91
N ALA A 209 18.99 3.21 10.95
CA ALA A 209 18.08 2.51 10.04
C ALA A 209 17.13 1.56 10.79
N LYS A 210 17.63 0.75 11.72
CA LYS A 210 16.82 -0.10 12.61
C LYS A 210 15.86 0.72 13.47
N ARG A 211 16.34 1.84 14.03
CA ARG A 211 15.51 2.74 14.82
C ARG A 211 14.39 3.37 13.98
N LEU A 212 14.71 3.82 12.78
CA LEU A 212 13.78 4.47 11.86
C LEU A 212 12.72 3.50 11.32
N SER A 213 13.13 2.29 10.92
CA SER A 213 12.23 1.20 10.48
C SER A 213 11.44 0.56 11.63
N GLY A 214 11.86 0.80 12.87
CA GLY A 214 11.20 0.38 14.10
C GLY A 214 11.13 -1.13 14.30
N ILE A 215 12.01 -1.89 13.63
CA ILE A 215 12.21 -3.32 13.86
C ILE A 215 13.71 -3.61 14.06
N PRO A 216 14.09 -4.47 15.03
CA PRO A 216 15.49 -4.83 15.24
C PRO A 216 16.11 -5.62 14.09
N SER A 217 15.29 -6.35 13.33
CA SER A 217 15.68 -7.22 12.23
C SER A 217 15.84 -6.50 10.89
N TYR A 218 15.74 -5.16 10.85
CA TYR A 218 15.99 -4.42 9.62
C TYR A 218 17.47 -4.54 9.25
N ASP A 219 17.72 -5.04 8.05
CA ASP A 219 19.04 -5.23 7.49
C ASP A 219 19.34 -4.12 6.48
N LEU A 220 20.25 -3.22 6.85
CA LEU A 220 20.66 -2.13 5.97
C LEU A 220 21.47 -2.64 4.79
N ASP A 221 22.40 -3.57 5.01
CA ASP A 221 23.33 -4.06 3.98
C ASP A 221 22.55 -4.75 2.87
N HIS A 222 21.53 -5.54 3.25
CA HIS A 222 20.58 -6.11 2.30
C HIS A 222 19.89 -5.03 1.44
N VAL A 223 19.36 -3.97 2.04
CA VAL A 223 18.66 -2.91 1.28
C VAL A 223 19.61 -2.12 0.37
N LEU A 224 20.87 -1.94 0.77
CA LEU A 224 21.91 -1.35 -0.08
C LEU A 224 22.24 -2.27 -1.27
N GLU A 225 22.36 -3.57 -1.05
CA GLU A 225 22.55 -4.56 -2.12
C GLU A 225 21.39 -4.55 -3.12
N ILE A 226 20.14 -4.42 -2.63
CA ILE A 226 18.96 -4.29 -3.49
C ILE A 226 18.99 -2.99 -4.27
N ALA A 227 19.42 -1.87 -3.68
CA ALA A 227 19.57 -0.61 -4.40
C ALA A 227 20.57 -0.76 -5.55
N GLU A 228 21.73 -1.37 -5.30
CA GLU A 228 22.73 -1.68 -6.34
C GLU A 228 22.14 -2.56 -7.44
N ALA A 229 21.45 -3.63 -7.08
CA ALA A 229 20.83 -4.54 -8.04
C ALA A 229 19.78 -3.86 -8.95
N ILE A 230 18.99 -2.93 -8.40
CA ILE A 230 18.04 -2.15 -9.20
C ILE A 230 18.80 -1.20 -10.13
N ALA A 231 19.82 -0.51 -9.62
CA ALA A 231 20.62 0.42 -10.41
C ALA A 231 21.38 -0.28 -11.55
N GLU A 232 21.81 -1.53 -11.36
CA GLU A 232 22.43 -2.39 -12.38
C GLU A 232 21.47 -2.89 -13.49
N SER A 233 20.15 -2.90 -13.22
CA SER A 233 19.11 -3.39 -14.15
C SER A 233 18.67 -2.36 -15.19
N SER A 234 17.63 -2.60 -15.99
CA SER A 234 16.99 -1.55 -16.81
C SER A 234 16.02 -0.67 -16.02
N ILE A 235 15.62 -1.11 -14.81
CA ILE A 235 14.70 -0.38 -13.94
C ILE A 235 15.36 0.92 -13.48
N ASP A 236 14.59 2.00 -13.46
CA ASP A 236 15.03 3.26 -12.88
C ASP A 236 14.91 3.24 -11.35
N LEU A 237 15.97 3.66 -10.66
CA LEU A 237 16.00 3.74 -9.21
C LEU A 237 15.85 5.18 -8.75
N LEU A 238 14.76 5.45 -8.04
CA LEU A 238 14.60 6.65 -7.21
C LEU A 238 14.76 6.28 -5.75
N ILE A 239 15.73 6.89 -5.06
CA ILE A 239 15.92 6.73 -3.62
C ILE A 239 15.07 7.77 -2.88
N ALA A 240 14.14 7.31 -2.05
CA ALA A 240 13.09 8.11 -1.45
C ALA A 240 13.20 8.21 0.10
N PRO A 241 14.24 8.86 0.66
CA PRO A 241 14.37 9.00 2.10
C PRO A 241 13.28 9.91 2.68
N VAL A 242 12.77 9.60 3.88
CA VAL A 242 12.08 10.60 4.70
C VAL A 242 13.12 11.27 5.59
N TRP A 243 13.27 12.59 5.45
CA TRP A 243 14.12 13.38 6.33
C TRP A 243 13.38 13.61 7.64
N VAL A 244 13.83 12.93 8.71
CA VAL A 244 13.33 13.02 10.08
C VAL A 244 14.35 13.81 10.93
N PRO A 245 14.12 15.10 11.18
CA PRO A 245 15.09 15.94 11.89
C PRO A 245 15.39 15.43 13.30
N GLY A 246 16.66 15.41 13.65
CA GLY A 246 17.22 14.85 14.88
C GLY A 246 17.52 13.36 14.81
N TYR A 247 17.20 12.69 13.70
CA TYR A 247 17.44 11.25 13.52
C TYR A 247 18.44 10.99 12.40
N ASN A 248 18.18 11.48 11.19
CA ASN A 248 18.96 11.14 9.99
C ASN A 248 19.46 12.37 9.20
N ASP A 249 19.65 13.51 9.87
CA ASP A 249 20.09 14.75 9.19
C ASP A 249 21.41 14.58 8.42
N LYS A 250 22.35 13.85 9.01
CA LYS A 250 23.67 13.60 8.41
C LYS A 250 23.61 12.54 7.31
N ASP A 251 22.58 11.69 7.31
CA ASP A 251 22.44 10.63 6.33
C ASP A 251 22.03 11.14 4.96
N MET A 252 21.35 12.30 4.87
CA MET A 252 20.87 12.80 3.57
C MET A 252 22.01 12.96 2.56
N LYS A 253 23.15 13.54 2.98
CA LYS A 253 24.34 13.65 2.13
C LYS A 253 24.93 12.28 1.76
N LYS A 254 25.03 11.38 2.73
CA LYS A 254 25.55 10.02 2.50
C LYS A 254 24.67 9.21 1.54
N ILE A 255 23.35 9.36 1.62
CA ILE A 255 22.38 8.73 0.71
C ILE A 255 22.54 9.30 -0.71
N ILE A 256 22.74 10.61 -0.84
CA ILE A 256 23.00 11.25 -2.13
C ILE A 256 24.30 10.72 -2.73
N GLU A 257 25.39 10.68 -1.96
CA GLU A 257 26.68 10.14 -2.37
C GLU A 257 26.57 8.67 -2.80
N PHE A 258 25.87 7.86 -2.00
CA PHE A 258 25.58 6.46 -2.31
C PHE A 258 24.80 6.31 -3.62
N GLY A 259 23.68 7.01 -3.78
CA GLY A 259 22.85 6.94 -4.97
C GLY A 259 23.60 7.34 -6.24
N LYS A 260 24.42 8.41 -6.17
CA LYS A 260 25.28 8.81 -7.28
C LYS A 260 26.30 7.73 -7.63
N ARG A 261 26.95 7.12 -6.63
CA ARG A 261 27.96 6.08 -6.81
C ARG A 261 27.40 4.85 -7.54
N ILE A 262 26.19 4.44 -7.21
CA ILE A 262 25.56 3.24 -7.81
C ILE A 262 24.85 3.53 -9.13
N GLY A 263 24.74 4.81 -9.55
CA GLY A 263 24.03 5.18 -10.78
C GLY A 263 22.51 5.22 -10.65
N ALA A 264 21.98 5.61 -9.48
CA ALA A 264 20.56 5.88 -9.33
C ALA A 264 20.11 7.01 -10.28
N GLY A 265 18.85 6.96 -10.73
CA GLY A 265 18.25 7.90 -11.68
C GLY A 265 18.83 7.80 -13.10
N LYS A 266 18.05 7.26 -14.05
CA LYS A 266 18.46 7.10 -15.46
C LYS A 266 17.64 8.00 -16.38
N ILE A 267 16.33 7.82 -16.30
CA ILE A 267 15.27 8.57 -16.97
C ILE A 267 14.69 9.59 -15.98
N TRP A 268 14.37 9.15 -14.76
CA TRP A 268 13.82 9.98 -13.69
C TRP A 268 14.91 10.46 -12.73
N LYS A 269 14.58 11.48 -11.93
CA LYS A 269 15.49 11.99 -10.92
C LYS A 269 15.85 10.92 -9.88
N PRO A 270 17.11 10.84 -9.44
CA PRO A 270 17.59 9.81 -8.53
C PRO A 270 17.08 9.92 -7.09
N PHE A 271 16.62 11.10 -6.66
CA PHE A 271 16.32 11.37 -5.26
C PHE A 271 14.95 12.00 -5.08
N GLY A 272 14.13 11.37 -4.25
CA GLY A 272 12.89 11.94 -3.73
C GLY A 272 12.93 12.10 -2.23
N ILE A 273 13.71 13.07 -1.75
CA ILE A 273 13.79 13.38 -0.32
C ILE A 273 12.44 13.94 0.15
N GLN A 274 11.82 13.25 1.09
CA GLN A 274 10.50 13.59 1.62
C GLN A 274 10.63 14.33 2.95
N LYS A 275 9.88 15.42 3.07
CA LYS A 275 9.73 16.15 4.32
C LYS A 275 8.89 15.33 5.31
N TYR A 276 9.41 15.09 6.52
CA TYR A 276 8.58 14.55 7.59
C TYR A 276 7.38 15.47 7.92
N VAL A 277 6.19 14.87 8.01
CA VAL A 277 4.94 15.52 8.38
C VAL A 277 4.23 14.64 9.41
N LYS A 278 3.71 15.27 10.47
CA LYS A 278 2.92 14.60 11.50
C LYS A 278 1.46 14.49 11.03
N TYR A 279 0.93 13.27 11.02
CA TYR A 279 -0.45 12.98 10.66
C TYR A 279 -1.25 12.51 11.88
N LYS A 280 -2.58 12.76 11.88
CA LYS A 280 -3.50 12.40 12.98
C LYS A 280 -3.41 10.93 13.39
N PHE A 281 -3.33 10.03 12.41
CA PHE A 281 -3.26 8.58 12.61
C PHE A 281 -1.86 8.02 12.32
N GLY A 282 -0.86 8.88 12.18
CA GLY A 282 0.51 8.47 11.93
C GLY A 282 1.34 8.39 13.20
N ARG A 283 2.51 7.77 13.11
CA ARG A 283 3.47 7.73 14.22
C ARG A 283 4.30 9.01 14.28
N ALA A 284 4.63 9.38 15.51
CA ALA A 284 5.37 10.58 15.83
C ALA A 284 6.62 10.23 16.65
N PRO A 285 7.83 10.33 16.07
CA PRO A 285 9.06 10.07 16.80
C PRO A 285 9.20 11.09 17.93
N LYS A 286 9.50 10.62 19.15
CA LYS A 286 9.83 11.50 20.28
C LYS A 286 11.06 12.33 19.87
N ASN A 287 10.97 13.66 19.93
CA ASN A 287 12.02 14.62 19.56
C ASN A 287 12.20 14.97 18.09
N ALA A 288 11.41 14.41 17.16
CA ALA A 288 11.47 14.85 15.77
C ALA A 288 10.91 16.28 15.64
N ARG A 289 11.76 17.22 15.22
CA ARG A 289 11.33 18.61 14.92
C ARG A 289 10.70 18.66 13.53
N ILE A 290 9.52 19.25 13.39
CA ILE A 290 8.86 19.39 12.09
C ILE A 290 9.38 20.67 11.43
N MET A 291 10.09 20.51 10.30
CA MET A 291 10.47 21.66 9.48
C MET A 291 9.22 22.25 8.82
N ASN A 292 9.18 23.56 8.56
CA ASN A 292 8.27 24.13 7.58
C ASN A 292 8.81 23.88 6.16
N PHE A 293 7.98 24.05 5.13
CA PHE A 293 8.40 23.79 3.74
C PHE A 293 9.51 24.72 3.26
N LYS A 294 9.49 26.02 3.63
CA LYS A 294 10.53 26.98 3.25
C LYS A 294 11.91 26.54 3.74
N THR A 295 12.01 26.14 5.02
CA THR A 295 13.26 25.64 5.60
C THR A 295 13.67 24.31 4.98
N PHE A 296 12.72 23.42 4.69
CA PHE A 296 13.01 22.14 4.05
C PHE A 296 13.65 22.33 2.67
N TYR A 297 13.05 23.14 1.79
CA TYR A 297 13.56 23.40 0.45
C TYR A 297 14.92 24.10 0.46
N ARG A 298 15.11 25.11 1.33
CA ARG A 298 16.43 25.74 1.50
C ARG A 298 17.50 24.73 1.93
N LYS A 299 17.17 23.83 2.85
CA LYS A 299 18.10 22.77 3.25
C LYS A 299 18.40 21.76 2.15
N LEU A 300 17.44 21.48 1.25
CA LEU A 300 17.70 20.66 0.08
C LEU A 300 18.75 21.33 -0.81
N GLU A 301 18.59 22.62 -1.10
CA GLU A 301 19.56 23.42 -1.88
C GLU A 301 20.96 23.41 -1.23
N GLU A 302 21.03 23.52 0.10
CA GLU A 302 22.29 23.49 0.86
C GLU A 302 23.04 22.14 0.79
N ILE A 303 22.35 21.02 0.51
CA ILE A 303 22.95 19.68 0.51
C ILE A 303 23.17 19.11 -0.90
N GLY A 304 22.55 19.68 -1.93
CA GLY A 304 22.78 19.27 -3.31
C GLY A 304 21.81 19.87 -4.33
N GLU A 305 22.25 19.87 -5.58
CA GLU A 305 21.46 20.31 -6.72
C GLU A 305 20.48 19.23 -7.19
N GLY A 306 19.38 19.64 -7.83
CA GLY A 306 18.41 18.72 -8.44
C GLY A 306 17.55 17.93 -7.46
N LEU A 307 17.58 18.25 -6.15
CA LEU A 307 16.82 17.55 -5.11
C LEU A 307 15.37 18.02 -4.96
N HIS A 308 15.00 19.10 -5.64
CA HIS A 308 13.61 19.53 -5.73
C HIS A 308 12.90 18.69 -6.77
N LEU A 309 11.81 18.05 -6.36
CA LEU A 309 10.94 17.27 -7.22
C LEU A 309 9.65 18.03 -7.53
N TYR A 310 9.29 18.02 -8.79
CA TYR A 310 8.04 18.56 -9.31
C TYR A 310 7.29 17.45 -10.07
N PRO A 311 5.95 17.55 -10.22
CA PRO A 311 5.17 16.59 -11.00
C PRO A 311 5.72 16.36 -12.42
N GLU A 312 6.27 17.41 -13.04
CA GLU A 312 6.82 17.39 -14.40
C GLU A 312 8.06 16.49 -14.49
N ASP A 313 8.85 16.36 -13.41
CA ASP A 313 9.99 15.44 -13.35
C ASP A 313 9.58 13.98 -13.53
N PHE A 314 8.29 13.68 -13.32
CA PHE A 314 7.70 12.35 -13.47
C PHE A 314 6.79 12.23 -14.71
N GLY A 315 6.69 13.28 -15.54
CA GLY A 315 5.70 13.32 -16.62
C GLY A 315 4.26 13.36 -16.11
N MET A 316 4.04 13.76 -14.85
CA MET A 316 2.69 13.86 -14.30
C MET A 316 1.99 15.12 -14.83
N VAL A 317 0.84 14.92 -15.46
CA VAL A 317 -0.02 15.99 -15.96
C VAL A 317 -1.41 15.90 -15.38
N LYS A 318 -2.11 17.03 -15.32
CA LYS A 318 -3.53 17.04 -14.95
C LYS A 318 -4.33 16.27 -15.97
N CYS A 319 -5.29 15.49 -15.49
CA CYS A 319 -6.17 14.67 -16.30
C CYS A 319 -7.58 14.62 -15.70
N ALA A 320 -8.59 14.32 -16.50
CA ALA A 320 -9.95 14.10 -16.03
C ALA A 320 -9.97 13.09 -14.88
N SER A 321 -10.65 13.48 -13.80
CA SER A 321 -10.95 12.56 -12.70
C SER A 321 -12.21 11.77 -13.02
N ILE A 322 -12.26 10.50 -12.61
CA ILE A 322 -13.49 9.71 -12.64
C ILE A 322 -14.63 10.45 -11.92
N PRO A 323 -15.87 10.38 -12.41
CA PRO A 323 -16.99 11.14 -11.85
C PRO A 323 -17.26 10.80 -10.38
N LYS A 324 -17.49 11.84 -9.58
CA LYS A 324 -17.95 11.67 -8.19
C LYS A 324 -19.39 11.14 -8.17
N LYS A 325 -19.68 10.24 -7.22
CA LYS A 325 -21.01 9.63 -7.03
C LYS A 325 -21.77 10.15 -5.81
N PHE A 326 -21.12 10.96 -4.99
CA PHE A 326 -21.72 11.59 -3.81
C PHE A 326 -21.33 13.06 -3.67
N LYS A 327 -22.24 13.86 -3.11
CA LYS A 327 -22.00 15.25 -2.72
C LYS A 327 -21.75 15.36 -1.22
N VAL A 328 -20.93 16.33 -0.80
CA VAL A 328 -20.81 16.66 0.63
C VAL A 328 -22.15 17.21 1.13
N GLY A 329 -22.60 16.75 2.30
CA GLY A 329 -23.90 17.09 2.87
C GLY A 329 -25.03 16.15 2.45
N GLU A 330 -24.81 15.29 1.46
CA GLU A 330 -25.81 14.33 0.99
C GLU A 330 -26.13 13.29 2.07
N ARG A 331 -27.43 13.05 2.32
CA ARG A 331 -27.90 11.98 3.20
C ARG A 331 -28.14 10.72 2.38
N VAL A 332 -27.57 9.61 2.83
CA VAL A 332 -27.58 8.33 2.15
C VAL A 332 -27.86 7.20 3.13
N LYS A 333 -28.57 6.18 2.66
CA LYS A 333 -28.77 4.92 3.38
C LYS A 333 -27.72 3.94 2.88
N LEU A 334 -26.86 3.46 3.78
CA LEU A 334 -25.65 2.70 3.47
C LEU A 334 -25.66 1.35 4.18
N LYS A 335 -25.44 0.25 3.45
CA LYS A 335 -25.26 -1.08 4.05
C LYS A 335 -23.80 -1.28 4.43
N ILE A 336 -23.55 -1.68 5.67
CA ILE A 336 -22.21 -1.96 6.17
C ILE A 336 -21.77 -3.35 5.69
N GLU A 337 -20.64 -3.42 4.99
CA GLU A 337 -20.13 -4.67 4.39
C GLU A 337 -18.86 -5.19 5.09
N MET A 338 -18.02 -4.29 5.63
CA MET A 338 -16.77 -4.72 6.29
C MET A 338 -16.32 -3.71 7.35
N HIS A 339 -15.41 -4.15 8.21
CA HIS A 339 -14.72 -3.25 9.14
C HIS A 339 -13.80 -2.32 8.36
N GLY A 340 -13.62 -1.10 8.86
CA GLY A 340 -12.66 -0.10 8.38
C GLY A 340 -11.24 -0.33 8.88
N ARG A 341 -10.32 0.56 8.51
CA ARG A 341 -8.90 0.45 8.88
C ARG A 341 -8.66 0.65 10.36
N VAL A 342 -9.40 1.54 11.03
CA VAL A 342 -9.24 1.86 12.46
C VAL A 342 -10.47 1.47 13.27
N ARG A 343 -10.37 1.49 14.60
CA ARG A 343 -11.50 1.20 15.49
C ARG A 343 -12.65 2.18 15.24
N ASN A 344 -13.89 1.67 15.32
CA ASN A 344 -15.13 2.42 15.08
C ASN A 344 -15.26 3.02 13.67
N GLU A 345 -14.45 2.53 12.72
CA GLU A 345 -14.61 2.77 11.30
C GLU A 345 -15.22 1.53 10.66
N MET A 346 -16.23 1.74 9.82
CA MET A 346 -16.86 0.71 9.02
C MET A 346 -16.81 1.12 7.54
N ILE A 347 -16.90 0.14 6.66
CA ILE A 347 -16.96 0.34 5.22
C ILE A 347 -18.34 -0.06 4.73
N ALA A 348 -18.97 0.86 4.02
CA ALA A 348 -20.21 0.64 3.32
C ALA A 348 -20.00 0.72 1.81
N VAL A 349 -20.94 0.12 1.07
CA VAL A 349 -20.96 0.16 -0.40
C VAL A 349 -22.25 0.81 -0.88
N SER A 350 -22.14 1.73 -1.83
CA SER A 350 -23.29 2.30 -2.54
C SER A 350 -22.84 2.97 -3.84
N ARG A 351 -23.67 2.90 -4.89
CA ARG A 351 -23.43 3.51 -6.22
C ARG A 351 -22.06 3.16 -6.81
N ASP A 352 -21.65 1.89 -6.71
CA ASP A 352 -20.34 1.40 -7.16
C ASP A 352 -19.17 2.17 -6.50
N ARG A 353 -19.33 2.59 -5.25
CA ARG A 353 -18.27 3.23 -4.47
C ARG A 353 -18.25 2.70 -3.05
N ILE A 354 -17.04 2.67 -2.50
CA ILE A 354 -16.81 2.50 -1.08
C ILE A 354 -17.07 3.83 -0.37
N VAL A 355 -17.75 3.76 0.78
CA VAL A 355 -17.94 4.87 1.70
C VAL A 355 -17.44 4.47 3.09
N GLN A 356 -16.45 5.20 3.60
CA GLN A 356 -15.96 5.05 4.96
C GLN A 356 -16.95 5.70 5.93
N VAL A 357 -17.59 4.91 6.78
CA VAL A 357 -18.48 5.40 7.84
C VAL A 357 -17.68 5.44 9.14
N VAL A 358 -17.48 6.64 9.68
CA VAL A 358 -16.72 6.84 10.92
C VAL A 358 -17.63 7.06 12.12
N ASP A 359 -17.17 6.65 13.29
CA ASP A 359 -17.82 6.86 14.59
C ASP A 359 -19.24 6.22 14.67
N THR A 360 -19.40 5.02 14.12
CA THR A 360 -20.68 4.28 14.12
C THR A 360 -20.61 3.03 15.00
N SER A 361 -21.74 2.66 15.62
CA SER A 361 -21.92 1.41 16.36
C SER A 361 -22.50 0.28 15.52
N LYS A 362 -22.86 0.56 14.26
CA LYS A 362 -23.44 -0.41 13.32
C LYS A 362 -22.43 -1.49 12.93
N LYS A 363 -22.91 -2.72 12.84
CA LYS A 363 -22.14 -3.93 12.51
C LYS A 363 -22.31 -4.30 11.04
N VAL A 364 -21.45 -5.20 10.57
CA VAL A 364 -21.56 -5.79 9.23
C VAL A 364 -22.94 -6.42 9.03
N GLY A 365 -23.57 -6.13 7.89
CA GLY A 365 -24.93 -6.54 7.55
C GLY A 365 -26.01 -5.53 7.94
N GLU A 366 -25.74 -4.62 8.88
CA GLU A 366 -26.68 -3.56 9.25
C GLU A 366 -26.68 -2.41 8.23
N THR A 367 -27.75 -1.62 8.27
CA THR A 367 -27.87 -0.40 7.47
C THR A 367 -27.79 0.84 8.36
N VAL A 368 -27.08 1.86 7.88
CA VAL A 368 -26.89 3.14 8.55
C VAL A 368 -27.44 4.28 7.69
N ASN A 369 -28.15 5.23 8.31
CA ASN A 369 -28.43 6.52 7.71
C ASN A 369 -27.25 7.42 8.00
N ALA A 370 -26.57 7.90 6.96
CA ALA A 370 -25.36 8.68 7.12
C ALA A 370 -25.36 9.91 6.22
N ARG A 371 -24.57 10.91 6.60
CA ARG A 371 -24.30 12.10 5.80
C ARG A 371 -22.86 12.08 5.33
N ILE A 372 -22.66 12.29 4.02
CA ILE A 372 -21.32 12.40 3.42
C ILE A 372 -20.67 13.70 3.92
N VAL A 373 -19.52 13.57 4.59
CA VAL A 373 -18.73 14.69 5.11
C VAL A 373 -17.51 15.01 4.26
N ARG A 374 -17.08 14.09 3.38
CA ARG A 374 -15.93 14.28 2.48
C ARG A 374 -16.12 13.47 1.20
N ASN A 375 -15.71 14.04 0.05
CA ASN A 375 -15.72 13.37 -1.27
C ASN A 375 -14.50 13.70 -2.15
N LYS A 376 -13.36 14.07 -1.55
CA LYS A 376 -12.17 14.52 -2.29
C LYS A 376 -11.53 13.34 -3.02
N GLN A 377 -11.24 13.48 -4.32
CA GLN A 377 -10.56 12.45 -5.14
C GLN A 377 -11.29 11.09 -5.13
N ASN A 378 -12.63 11.12 -5.17
CA ASN A 378 -13.48 9.93 -5.04
C ASN A 378 -13.25 9.12 -3.74
N ILE A 379 -12.64 9.70 -2.71
CA ILE A 379 -12.57 9.11 -1.38
C ILE A 379 -13.72 9.67 -0.56
N TYR A 380 -14.61 8.78 -0.10
CA TYR A 380 -15.84 9.17 0.58
C TYR A 380 -15.77 8.85 2.07
N VAL A 381 -16.10 9.84 2.89
CA VAL A 381 -16.26 9.67 4.34
C VAL A 381 -17.66 10.14 4.72
N ALA A 382 -18.34 9.38 5.56
CA ALA A 382 -19.68 9.64 6.07
C ALA A 382 -19.72 9.52 7.59
N ARG A 383 -20.70 10.20 8.20
CA ARG A 383 -21.04 10.07 9.62
C ARG A 383 -22.50 9.69 9.76
N GLU A 384 -22.80 8.81 10.70
CA GLU A 384 -24.17 8.44 11.07
C GLU A 384 -24.99 9.69 11.48
N THR A 385 -26.27 9.71 11.13
CA THR A 385 -27.18 10.86 11.34
C THR A 385 -28.52 10.49 11.91
#